data_AF-A0AAP0IX18-F1
#
_entry.id   AF-A0AAP0IX18-F1
#
_cell.length_a   1.000
_cell.length_b   1.000
_cell.length_c   1.000
_cell.angle_alpha   90.00
_cell.angle_beta   90.00
_cell.angle_gamma   90.00
#
_symmetry.space_group_name_H-M   'P 1'
#
loop_
_entity.id
_entity.type
_entity.pdbx_description
1 polymer ?
#
loop_
_entity_poly.entity_id
_entity_poly.type
_entity_poly.pdbx_seq_one_letter_code
_entity_poly.pdbx_strand_id
1 'polypeptide(L)'
;MIGSTEWVEKNLANLGSKAVAYLNVDCAVQGPGLFASATPQLDDLIVEVTKEIKDPDSEGVNVYQSWTATNKGVNIQRLGRLDSDFAPFLQHAGVPSLDLYYGEDYPVYHTAFDSYDWMIKYGDPQFHRHVAVAGIWGLLGLRLADDPILPFNYSSYAAQLQMHTDVLGKMLDSGVSIQPLVKSIQELASAAKLVEAEIKKLKEVTDDNLLELKRRSLNDRLMLAERGFTDADGLQGRKWFKHLIYGPPEDPKSKLSFFPGIADAISRASGMAKTEGQAAVQHEVWRVARAIQRAANVLRGELF
;
A
#
# COMPACT_ATOMS: atom_id res chain seq x y z
N MET A 1 -10.92 -2.02 15.25
CA MET A 1 -11.45 -1.48 13.98
C MET A 1 -12.91 -1.91 13.72
N ILE A 2 -13.84 -1.74 14.67
CA ILE A 2 -15.27 -2.07 14.41
C ILE A 2 -15.90 -0.94 13.58
N GLY A 3 -15.73 0.32 14.02
CA GLY A 3 -16.39 1.46 13.38
C GLY A 3 -15.98 1.69 11.92
N SER A 4 -14.68 1.63 11.61
CA SER A 4 -14.16 1.78 10.25
C SER A 4 -14.64 0.66 9.32
N THR A 5 -14.64 -0.60 9.80
CA THR A 5 -15.15 -1.74 9.05
C THR A 5 -16.62 -1.56 8.68
N GLU A 6 -17.49 -1.29 9.65
CA GLU A 6 -18.92 -1.09 9.41
C GLU A 6 -19.17 0.09 8.46
N TRP A 7 -18.37 1.16 8.59
CA TRP A 7 -18.46 2.32 7.70
C TRP A 7 -18.07 1.96 6.26
N VAL A 8 -16.99 1.20 6.07
CA VAL A 8 -16.54 0.75 4.74
C VAL A 8 -17.58 -0.17 4.10
N GLU A 9 -18.11 -1.14 4.85
CA GLU A 9 -19.14 -2.06 4.35
C GLU A 9 -20.38 -1.30 3.89
N LYS A 10 -20.84 -0.32 4.66
CA LYS A 10 -21.97 0.55 4.30
C LYS A 10 -21.71 1.40 3.05
N ASN A 11 -20.46 1.81 2.81
CA ASN A 11 -20.09 2.77 1.76
C ASN A 11 -19.32 2.15 0.59
N LEU A 12 -19.27 0.81 0.48
CA LEU A 12 -18.40 0.10 -0.45
C LEU A 12 -18.56 0.53 -1.91
N ALA A 13 -19.79 0.74 -2.38
CA ALA A 13 -20.05 1.21 -3.74
C ALA A 13 -19.50 2.63 -4.01
N ASN A 14 -19.55 3.50 -3.01
CA ASN A 14 -19.04 4.87 -3.12
C ASN A 14 -17.50 4.87 -3.08
N LEU A 15 -16.90 4.08 -2.19
CA LEU A 15 -15.46 3.91 -2.08
C LEU A 15 -14.83 3.29 -3.34
N GLY A 16 -15.51 2.30 -3.93
CA GLY A 16 -15.06 1.61 -5.12
C GLY A 16 -14.98 2.50 -6.36
N SER A 17 -15.77 3.59 -6.41
CA SER A 17 -15.85 4.48 -7.58
C SER A 17 -15.22 5.86 -7.39
N LYS A 18 -14.95 6.29 -6.14
CA LYS A 18 -14.55 7.68 -5.86
C LYS A 18 -13.34 7.86 -4.94
N ALA A 19 -12.98 6.85 -4.16
CA ALA A 19 -11.91 7.02 -3.18
C ALA A 19 -10.52 6.92 -3.84
N VAL A 20 -9.80 8.04 -3.83
CA VAL A 20 -8.42 8.15 -4.34
C VAL A 20 -7.45 7.37 -3.45
N ALA A 21 -7.42 7.71 -2.16
CA ALA A 21 -6.60 7.05 -1.15
C ALA A 21 -7.22 7.20 0.25
N TYR A 22 -6.77 6.39 1.19
CA TYR A 22 -7.06 6.51 2.62
C TYR A 22 -5.78 6.82 3.40
N LEU A 23 -5.81 7.91 4.16
CA LEU A 23 -4.69 8.39 4.97
C LEU A 23 -4.98 8.06 6.44
N ASN A 24 -4.28 7.08 7.00
CA ASN A 24 -4.50 6.61 8.36
C ASN A 24 -3.53 7.28 9.33
N VAL A 25 -4.05 7.86 10.40
CA VAL A 25 -3.26 8.28 11.56
C VAL A 25 -3.96 7.80 12.83
N ASP A 26 -3.39 6.78 13.46
CA ASP A 26 -3.88 6.23 14.72
C ASP A 26 -3.13 6.91 15.88
N CYS A 27 -1.88 6.51 16.09
CA CYS A 27 -0.95 7.19 16.99
C CYS A 27 0.01 8.05 16.18
N ALA A 28 -0.12 9.38 16.24
CA ALA A 28 0.74 10.29 15.47
C ALA A 28 2.21 10.28 15.94
N VAL A 29 2.44 10.22 17.26
CA VAL A 29 3.76 10.17 17.88
C VAL A 29 3.75 9.24 19.08
N GLN A 30 4.73 8.34 19.10
CA GLN A 30 5.01 7.35 20.12
C GLN A 30 6.47 7.47 20.60
N GLY A 31 7.31 8.17 19.84
CA GLY A 31 8.74 8.36 20.12
C GLY A 31 9.47 8.98 18.92
N PRO A 32 10.81 8.92 18.88
CA PRO A 32 11.59 9.43 17.75
C PRO A 32 11.60 8.48 16.54
N GLY A 33 11.94 9.03 15.38
CA GLY A 33 12.09 8.28 14.12
C GLY A 33 10.78 8.09 13.35
N LEU A 34 10.81 8.36 12.04
CA LEU A 34 9.64 8.21 11.17
C LEU A 34 9.44 6.76 10.73
N PHE A 35 8.21 6.28 10.84
CA PHE A 35 7.74 5.01 10.32
C PHE A 35 6.62 5.24 9.31
N ALA A 36 6.67 4.51 8.20
CA ALA A 36 5.66 4.59 7.16
C ALA A 36 5.35 3.19 6.62
N SER A 37 4.06 2.92 6.44
CA SER A 37 3.53 1.76 5.73
C SER A 37 2.59 2.23 4.64
N ALA A 38 2.71 1.74 3.42
CA ALA A 38 1.85 2.19 2.32
C ALA A 38 1.66 1.13 1.23
N THR A 39 0.69 1.36 0.36
CA THR A 39 0.66 0.72 -0.96
C THR A 39 1.74 1.36 -1.87
N PRO A 40 2.51 0.58 -2.66
CA PRO A 40 3.73 1.04 -3.34
C PRO A 40 3.63 2.25 -4.25
N GLN A 41 2.45 2.49 -4.84
CA GLN A 41 2.24 3.64 -5.71
C GLN A 41 2.31 4.99 -4.98
N LEU A 42 2.25 4.99 -3.64
CA LEU A 42 2.36 6.18 -2.80
C LEU A 42 3.79 6.44 -2.32
N ASP A 43 4.73 5.51 -2.53
CA ASP A 43 6.08 5.58 -1.95
C ASP A 43 6.82 6.87 -2.36
N ASP A 44 6.82 7.19 -3.65
CA ASP A 44 7.46 8.39 -4.18
C ASP A 44 6.86 9.66 -3.59
N LEU A 45 5.53 9.72 -3.45
CA LEU A 45 4.85 10.87 -2.86
C LEU A 45 5.26 11.07 -1.39
N ILE A 46 5.33 9.99 -0.61
CA ILE A 46 5.78 10.04 0.80
C ILE A 46 7.22 10.56 0.86
N VAL A 47 8.09 10.05 -0.02
CA VAL A 47 9.50 10.48 -0.10
C VAL A 47 9.62 11.96 -0.48
N GLU A 48 8.84 12.44 -1.45
CA GLU A 48 8.88 13.86 -1.84
C GLU A 48 8.37 14.77 -0.71
N VAL A 49 7.24 14.45 -0.09
CA VAL A 49 6.69 15.25 1.02
C VAL A 49 7.66 15.33 2.20
N THR A 50 8.32 14.23 2.55
CA THR A 50 9.30 14.23 3.66
C THR A 50 10.55 15.07 3.39
N LYS A 51 10.84 15.43 2.13
CA LYS A 51 11.92 16.38 1.79
C LYS A 51 11.53 17.83 2.06
N GLU A 52 10.23 18.15 2.09
CA GLU A 52 9.69 19.50 2.29
C GLU A 52 9.54 19.87 3.78
N ILE A 53 9.59 18.88 4.67
CA ILE A 53 9.36 19.06 6.11
C ILE A 53 10.70 19.04 6.85
N LYS A 54 10.96 20.07 7.68
CA LYS A 54 12.13 20.12 8.56
C LYS A 54 12.03 18.99 9.59
N ASP A 55 13.15 18.34 9.87
CA ASP A 55 13.20 17.30 10.89
C ASP A 55 13.01 17.93 12.28
N PRO A 56 12.13 17.38 13.14
CA PRO A 56 11.89 17.91 14.48
C PRO A 56 13.00 17.58 15.48
N ASP A 57 13.83 16.56 15.20
CA ASP A 57 14.84 16.02 16.11
C ASP A 57 16.27 16.45 15.73
N SER A 58 16.48 16.92 14.50
CA SER A 58 17.79 17.26 13.94
C SER A 58 17.79 18.62 13.25
N GLU A 59 18.62 19.54 13.76
CA GLU A 59 18.71 20.90 13.21
C GLU A 59 19.35 20.91 11.81
N GLY A 60 18.78 21.70 10.89
CA GLY A 60 19.36 21.96 9.57
C GLY A 60 19.12 20.87 8.52
N VAL A 61 18.37 19.82 8.82
CA VAL A 61 18.01 18.73 7.88
C VAL A 61 16.50 18.57 7.75
N ASN A 62 16.05 17.91 6.67
CA ASN A 62 14.66 17.51 6.48
C ASN A 62 14.40 16.08 6.97
N VAL A 63 13.13 15.74 7.15
CA VAL A 63 12.70 14.43 7.64
C VAL A 63 13.25 13.29 6.76
N TYR A 64 13.25 13.46 5.44
CA TYR A 64 13.81 12.48 4.51
C TYR A 64 15.30 12.17 4.78
N GLN A 65 16.11 13.19 5.04
CA GLN A 65 17.55 13.03 5.32
C GLN A 65 17.76 12.26 6.63
N SER A 66 17.07 12.63 7.71
CA SER A 66 17.13 11.93 8.99
C SER A 66 16.63 10.49 8.87
N TRP A 67 15.50 10.29 8.19
CA TRP A 67 14.91 8.96 7.99
C TRP A 67 15.85 8.02 7.23
N THR A 68 16.46 8.52 6.16
CA THR A 68 17.43 7.75 5.35
C THR A 68 18.69 7.41 6.15
N ALA A 69 19.20 8.34 6.96
CA ALA A 69 20.38 8.13 7.78
C ALA A 69 20.16 7.04 8.85
N THR A 70 19.02 7.10 9.55
CA THR A 70 18.67 6.14 10.61
C THR A 70 18.46 4.73 10.06
N ASN A 71 17.76 4.61 8.93
CA ASN A 71 17.36 3.31 8.37
C ASN A 71 18.32 2.75 7.30
N LYS A 72 19.44 3.44 7.03
CA LYS A 72 20.37 3.12 5.91
C LYS A 72 19.65 3.08 4.55
N GLY A 73 18.67 3.96 4.37
CA GLY A 73 17.76 3.97 3.23
C GLY A 73 16.35 4.38 3.64
N VAL A 74 15.50 4.64 2.64
CA VAL A 74 14.06 4.77 2.86
C VAL A 74 13.48 3.37 3.08
N ASN A 75 12.75 3.19 4.18
CA ASN A 75 12.08 1.94 4.49
C ASN A 75 10.57 2.19 4.66
N ILE A 76 9.80 1.95 3.60
CA ILE A 76 8.34 1.97 3.63
C ILE A 76 7.84 0.52 3.68
N GLN A 77 7.20 0.16 4.79
CA GLN A 77 6.61 -1.15 4.98
C GLN A 77 5.32 -1.32 4.16
N ARG A 78 4.83 -2.56 4.03
CA ARG A 78 3.58 -2.86 3.32
C ARG A 78 2.44 -3.12 4.29
N LEU A 79 1.23 -2.71 3.91
CA LEU A 79 0.02 -2.80 4.72
C LEU A 79 -0.62 -4.21 4.72
N GLY A 80 0.18 -5.23 5.05
CA GLY A 80 -0.29 -6.62 5.21
C GLY A 80 -0.87 -6.94 6.60
N ARG A 81 -0.75 -6.02 7.56
CA ARG A 81 -1.14 -6.17 8.98
C ARG A 81 -2.61 -5.76 9.23
N LEU A 82 -3.13 -6.03 10.44
CA LEU A 82 -4.53 -5.80 10.87
C LEU A 82 -4.65 -4.97 12.15
N ASP A 83 -3.79 -4.00 12.33
CA ASP A 83 -3.67 -3.27 13.60
C ASP A 83 -4.25 -1.86 13.58
N SER A 84 -4.66 -1.33 12.42
CA SER A 84 -5.32 -0.02 12.37
C SER A 84 -6.29 0.12 11.19
N ASP A 85 -7.08 1.20 11.21
CA ASP A 85 -8.29 1.39 10.43
C ASP A 85 -8.10 1.44 8.90
N PHE A 86 -6.87 1.42 8.38
CA PHE A 86 -6.60 1.22 6.95
C PHE A 86 -7.02 -0.16 6.44
N ALA A 87 -7.10 -1.18 7.31
CA ALA A 87 -7.36 -2.56 6.91
C ALA A 87 -8.64 -2.74 6.07
N PRO A 88 -9.84 -2.26 6.49
CA PRO A 88 -11.03 -2.36 5.66
C PRO A 88 -10.94 -1.55 4.35
N PHE A 89 -10.25 -0.41 4.34
CA PHE A 89 -10.09 0.39 3.12
C PHE A 89 -9.26 -0.35 2.08
N LEU A 90 -8.09 -0.87 2.45
CA LEU A 90 -7.22 -1.59 1.52
C LEU A 90 -7.70 -3.03 1.27
N GLN A 91 -7.82 -3.82 2.33
CA GLN A 91 -7.93 -5.27 2.21
C GLN A 91 -9.33 -5.75 1.82
N HIS A 92 -10.36 -4.92 2.06
CA HIS A 92 -11.74 -5.19 1.66
C HIS A 92 -12.16 -4.33 0.45
N ALA A 93 -11.98 -3.01 0.52
CA ALA A 93 -12.45 -2.09 -0.51
C ALA A 93 -11.44 -1.81 -1.64
N GLY A 94 -10.17 -2.22 -1.51
CA GLY A 94 -9.12 -2.03 -2.52
C GLY A 94 -8.64 -0.58 -2.66
N VAL A 95 -8.85 0.27 -1.65
CA VAL A 95 -8.44 1.68 -1.63
C VAL A 95 -6.94 1.79 -1.32
N PRO A 96 -6.13 2.47 -2.16
CA PRO A 96 -4.74 2.80 -1.83
C PRO A 96 -4.68 3.41 -0.44
N SER A 97 -3.77 2.94 0.40
CA SER A 97 -3.75 3.33 1.80
C SER A 97 -2.34 3.60 2.26
N LEU A 98 -2.20 4.49 3.24
CA LEU A 98 -0.95 4.68 3.96
C LEU A 98 -1.19 4.96 5.45
N ASP A 99 -0.22 4.59 6.26
CA ASP A 99 -0.17 4.78 7.70
C ASP A 99 1.24 5.27 8.08
N LEU A 100 1.34 6.40 8.76
CA LEU A 100 2.60 7.12 8.99
C LEU A 100 2.60 7.84 10.33
N TYR A 101 3.68 7.63 11.10
CA TYR A 101 3.80 8.11 12.47
C TYR A 101 5.26 8.19 12.92
N TYR A 102 5.49 8.80 14.08
CA TYR A 102 6.79 8.85 14.74
C TYR A 102 6.88 7.84 15.89
N GLY A 103 7.95 7.06 15.96
CA GLY A 103 8.20 6.02 16.98
C GLY A 103 7.43 4.72 16.73
N GLU A 104 8.08 3.57 16.93
CA GLU A 104 7.49 2.25 16.61
C GLU A 104 6.64 1.66 17.74
N ASP A 105 7.14 1.74 18.97
CA ASP A 105 6.53 1.18 20.17
C ASP A 105 6.80 2.10 21.37
N TYR A 106 5.87 2.13 22.34
CA TYR A 106 6.04 2.92 23.56
C TYR A 106 5.53 2.21 24.82
N PRO A 107 6.16 2.44 26.01
CA PRO A 107 5.97 1.57 27.18
C PRO A 107 4.60 1.62 27.85
N VAL A 108 3.80 2.64 27.56
CA VAL A 108 2.51 2.87 28.24
C VAL A 108 1.30 2.51 27.38
N TYR A 109 1.52 1.99 26.17
CA TYR A 109 0.47 1.58 25.23
C TYR A 109 -0.60 0.70 25.88
N HIS A 110 -1.87 1.05 25.66
CA HIS A 110 -3.03 0.34 26.21
C HIS A 110 -3.04 0.20 27.75
N THR A 111 -2.36 1.10 28.47
CA THR A 111 -2.42 1.18 29.94
C THR A 111 -3.06 2.48 30.40
N ALA A 112 -3.42 2.57 31.68
CA ALA A 112 -3.88 3.82 32.28
C ALA A 112 -2.79 4.92 32.34
N PHE A 113 -1.53 4.59 32.00
CA PHE A 113 -0.44 5.55 31.93
C PHE A 113 -0.33 6.24 30.56
N ASP A 114 -1.04 5.75 29.54
CA ASP A 114 -1.20 6.45 28.26
C ASP A 114 -2.03 7.70 28.49
N SER A 115 -1.32 8.81 28.69
CA SER A 115 -1.87 10.04 29.24
C SER A 115 -1.18 11.24 28.64
N TYR A 116 -1.91 12.36 28.64
CA TYR A 116 -1.36 13.65 28.24
C TYR A 116 -0.08 14.00 29.00
N ASP A 117 -0.04 13.72 30.31
CA ASP A 117 1.14 13.92 31.15
C ASP A 117 2.36 13.13 30.68
N TRP A 118 2.17 11.88 30.24
CA TRP A 118 3.25 11.09 29.65
C TRP A 118 3.71 11.70 28.33
N MET A 119 2.78 12.14 27.48
CA MET A 119 3.10 12.72 26.18
C MET A 119 3.95 13.99 26.32
N ILE A 120 3.55 14.94 27.17
CA ILE A 120 4.26 16.21 27.32
C ILE A 120 5.61 16.08 28.05
N LYS A 121 5.80 15.01 28.84
CA LYS A 121 7.04 14.77 29.59
C LYS A 121 8.03 13.89 28.83
N TYR A 122 7.55 12.92 28.05
CA TYR A 122 8.37 11.84 27.50
C TYR A 122 8.12 11.59 26.01
N GLY A 123 6.86 11.54 25.57
CA GLY A 123 6.53 11.18 24.17
C GLY A 123 6.97 12.23 23.15
N ASP A 124 6.51 13.47 23.34
CA ASP A 124 6.87 14.61 22.48
C ASP A 124 6.84 15.93 23.26
N PRO A 125 7.83 16.18 24.13
CA PRO A 125 7.97 17.48 24.78
C PRO A 125 7.97 18.60 23.74
N GLN A 126 7.13 19.62 23.96
CA GLN A 126 6.93 20.76 23.04
C GLN A 126 6.23 20.44 21.71
N PHE A 127 5.80 19.20 21.48
CA PHE A 127 4.98 18.78 20.34
C PHE A 127 5.63 18.97 18.95
N HIS A 128 6.96 19.04 18.86
CA HIS A 128 7.64 19.29 17.59
C HIS A 128 7.47 18.13 16.59
N ARG A 129 7.43 16.88 17.05
CA ARG A 129 7.17 15.73 16.18
C ARG A 129 5.73 15.71 15.69
N HIS A 130 4.77 16.06 16.55
CA HIS A 130 3.37 16.22 16.15
C HIS A 130 3.22 17.30 15.07
N VAL A 131 3.92 18.43 15.19
CA VAL A 131 3.91 19.47 14.16
C VAL A 131 4.51 18.95 12.85
N ALA A 132 5.63 18.23 12.91
CA ALA A 132 6.26 17.65 11.72
C ALA A 132 5.35 16.64 11.01
N VAL A 133 4.79 15.68 11.75
CA VAL A 133 3.91 14.65 11.16
C VAL A 133 2.59 15.23 10.66
N ALA A 134 2.03 16.25 11.34
CA ALA A 134 0.87 16.98 10.84
C ALA A 134 1.20 17.73 9.53
N GLY A 135 2.40 18.29 9.40
CA GLY A 135 2.88 18.89 8.15
C GLY A 135 2.97 17.87 7.01
N ILE A 136 3.50 16.67 7.28
CA ILE A 136 3.53 15.56 6.31
C ILE A 136 2.11 15.19 5.87
N TRP A 137 1.21 14.94 6.82
CA TRP A 137 -0.18 14.59 6.52
C TRP A 137 -0.92 15.68 5.74
N GLY A 138 -0.72 16.94 6.11
CA GLY A 138 -1.29 18.08 5.41
C GLY A 138 -0.83 18.15 3.96
N LEU A 139 0.48 18.02 3.71
CA LEU A 139 1.02 18.01 2.35
C LEU A 139 0.54 16.79 1.55
N LEU A 140 0.54 15.59 2.13
CA LEU A 140 -0.01 14.39 1.47
C LEU A 140 -1.46 14.61 1.05
N GLY A 141 -2.29 15.14 1.95
CA GLY A 141 -3.69 15.47 1.67
C GLY A 141 -3.83 16.48 0.54
N LEU A 142 -3.06 17.57 0.57
CA LEU A 142 -3.07 18.60 -0.47
C LEU A 142 -2.64 18.04 -1.84
N ARG A 143 -1.53 17.29 -1.90
CA ARG A 143 -1.05 16.70 -3.16
C ARG A 143 -2.05 15.72 -3.76
N LEU A 144 -2.73 14.92 -2.94
CA LEU A 144 -3.74 13.97 -3.41
C LEU A 144 -5.07 14.61 -3.80
N ALA A 145 -5.42 15.76 -3.21
CA ALA A 145 -6.66 16.48 -3.48
C ALA A 145 -6.54 17.47 -4.65
N ASP A 146 -5.37 18.12 -4.80
CA ASP A 146 -5.22 19.30 -5.67
C ASP A 146 -4.29 19.08 -6.87
N ASP A 147 -3.40 18.07 -6.87
CA ASP A 147 -2.55 17.82 -8.05
C ASP A 147 -3.43 17.45 -9.26
N PRO A 148 -3.26 18.11 -10.44
CA PRO A 148 -4.09 17.84 -11.62
C PRO A 148 -4.03 16.37 -12.11
N ILE A 149 -2.93 15.69 -11.81
CA ILE A 149 -2.73 14.26 -12.08
C ILE A 149 -2.32 13.62 -10.76
N LEU A 150 -2.98 12.52 -10.39
CA LEU A 150 -2.69 11.79 -9.16
C LEU A 150 -1.20 11.38 -9.12
N PRO A 151 -0.48 11.68 -8.03
CA PRO A 151 0.96 11.40 -7.90
C PRO A 151 1.24 9.93 -7.56
N PHE A 152 0.64 9.00 -8.32
CA PHE A 152 0.80 7.56 -8.15
C PHE A 152 1.88 7.00 -9.09
N ASN A 153 2.81 6.20 -8.55
CA ASN A 153 3.84 5.52 -9.33
C ASN A 153 3.64 3.99 -9.37
N TYR A 154 3.01 3.50 -10.43
CA TYR A 154 2.82 2.06 -10.64
C TYR A 154 4.08 1.30 -11.08
N SER A 155 5.16 1.98 -11.50
CA SER A 155 6.45 1.34 -11.72
C SER A 155 7.08 0.90 -10.39
N SER A 156 6.94 1.71 -9.33
CA SER A 156 7.32 1.31 -7.96
C SER A 156 6.51 0.10 -7.49
N TYR A 157 5.21 0.03 -7.82
CA TYR A 157 4.38 -1.14 -7.54
C TYR A 157 4.85 -2.40 -8.28
N ALA A 158 5.13 -2.31 -9.58
CA ALA A 158 5.63 -3.44 -10.34
C ALA A 158 6.99 -3.95 -9.80
N ALA A 159 7.89 -3.04 -9.41
CA ALA A 159 9.15 -3.39 -8.78
C ALA A 159 8.94 -4.12 -7.43
N GLN A 160 8.03 -3.63 -6.59
CA GLN A 160 7.69 -4.27 -5.32
C GLN A 160 7.12 -5.68 -5.52
N LEU A 161 6.23 -5.87 -6.51
CA LEU A 161 5.70 -7.19 -6.84
C LEU A 161 6.77 -8.15 -7.34
N GLN A 162 7.76 -7.66 -8.10
CA GLN A 162 8.90 -8.47 -8.51
C GLN A 162 9.72 -8.92 -7.30
N MET A 163 10.02 -8.03 -6.35
CA MET A 163 10.71 -8.38 -5.11
C MET A 163 9.95 -9.44 -4.31
N HIS A 164 8.63 -9.29 -4.17
CA HIS A 164 7.77 -10.29 -3.54
C HIS A 164 7.81 -11.64 -4.26
N THR A 165 7.77 -11.63 -5.59
CA THR A 165 7.83 -12.84 -6.42
C THR A 165 9.18 -13.54 -6.32
N ASP A 166 10.28 -12.79 -6.24
CA ASP A 166 11.63 -13.34 -6.06
C ASP A 166 11.80 -14.00 -4.68
N VAL A 167 11.24 -13.41 -3.63
CA VAL A 167 11.20 -14.02 -2.29
C VAL A 167 10.35 -15.29 -2.30
N LEU A 168 9.15 -15.23 -2.89
CA LEU A 168 8.27 -16.38 -3.03
C LEU A 168 8.95 -17.52 -3.81
N GLY A 169 9.63 -17.21 -4.92
CA GLY A 169 10.33 -18.19 -5.75
C GLY A 169 11.42 -18.97 -5.01
N LYS A 170 12.07 -18.35 -4.01
CA LYS A 170 13.06 -19.03 -3.16
C LYS A 170 12.43 -19.98 -2.14
N MET A 171 11.13 -19.83 -1.85
CA MET A 171 10.40 -20.64 -0.88
C MET A 171 9.61 -21.78 -1.52
N LEU A 172 9.34 -21.70 -2.82
CA LEU A 172 8.53 -22.69 -3.53
C LEU A 172 9.35 -23.89 -4.02
N ASP A 173 8.73 -25.06 -3.97
CA ASP A 173 9.23 -26.28 -4.58
C ASP A 173 9.18 -26.21 -6.13
N SER A 174 10.01 -27.00 -6.80
CA SER A 174 10.08 -27.07 -8.27
C SER A 174 8.78 -27.48 -8.98
N GLY A 175 7.78 -27.99 -8.25
CA GLY A 175 6.46 -28.34 -8.79
C GLY A 175 5.48 -27.17 -8.91
N VAL A 176 5.82 -25.98 -8.40
CA VAL A 176 5.01 -24.77 -8.50
C VAL A 176 5.74 -23.74 -9.35
N SER A 177 5.10 -23.27 -10.42
CA SER A 177 5.65 -22.28 -11.34
C SER A 177 5.22 -20.87 -10.96
N ILE A 178 6.21 -19.99 -10.74
CA ILE A 178 6.02 -18.53 -10.55
C ILE A 178 5.92 -17.76 -11.88
N GLN A 179 6.12 -18.41 -13.01
CA GLN A 179 6.11 -17.75 -14.33
C GLN A 179 4.83 -16.95 -14.62
N PRO A 180 3.62 -17.37 -14.18
CA PRO A 180 2.42 -16.56 -14.34
C PRO A 180 2.52 -15.18 -13.65
N LEU A 181 3.13 -15.12 -12.46
CA LEU A 181 3.36 -13.86 -11.75
C LEU A 181 4.36 -12.99 -12.51
N VAL A 182 5.51 -13.55 -12.87
CA VAL A 182 6.56 -12.84 -13.60
C VAL A 182 6.01 -12.20 -14.88
N LYS A 183 5.25 -12.97 -15.67
CA LYS A 183 4.62 -12.45 -16.90
C LYS A 183 3.64 -11.32 -16.60
N SER A 184 2.76 -11.49 -15.62
CA SER A 184 1.75 -10.47 -15.29
C SER A 184 2.39 -9.19 -14.74
N ILE A 185 3.49 -9.32 -13.98
CA ILE A 185 4.27 -8.18 -13.48
C ILE A 185 4.96 -7.44 -14.62
N GLN A 186 5.50 -8.14 -15.61
CA GLN A 186 6.04 -7.51 -16.82
C GLN A 186 4.98 -6.72 -17.59
N GLU A 187 3.75 -7.25 -17.67
CA GLU A 187 2.61 -6.54 -18.26
C GLU A 187 2.24 -5.29 -17.45
N LEU A 188 2.23 -5.36 -16.12
CA LEU A 188 2.01 -4.20 -15.25
C LEU A 188 3.11 -3.14 -15.40
N ALA A 189 4.38 -3.56 -15.40
CA ALA A 189 5.53 -2.67 -15.59
C ALA A 189 5.47 -1.98 -16.96
N SER A 190 5.04 -2.69 -17.99
CA SER A 190 4.87 -2.13 -19.34
C SER A 190 3.73 -1.10 -19.37
N ALA A 191 2.60 -1.40 -18.73
CA ALA A 191 1.48 -0.46 -18.59
C ALA A 191 1.87 0.81 -17.79
N ALA A 192 2.63 0.65 -16.70
CA ALA A 192 3.13 1.76 -15.90
C ALA A 192 4.03 2.71 -16.70
N LYS A 193 4.92 2.18 -17.55
CA LYS A 193 5.76 3.00 -18.44
C LYS A 193 4.94 3.78 -19.47
N LEU A 194 3.86 3.21 -19.99
CA LEU A 194 2.96 3.92 -20.90
C LEU A 194 2.27 5.07 -20.19
N VAL A 195 1.79 4.84 -18.97
CA VAL A 195 1.20 5.87 -18.10
C VAL A 195 2.21 6.99 -17.80
N GLU A 196 3.46 6.67 -17.44
CA GLU A 196 4.50 7.68 -17.21
C GLU A 196 4.77 8.55 -18.45
N ALA A 197 4.81 7.93 -19.63
CA ALA A 197 4.97 8.65 -20.89
C ALA A 197 3.76 9.56 -21.19
N GLU A 198 2.55 9.11 -20.86
CA GLU A 198 1.33 9.90 -20.99
C GLU A 198 1.31 11.08 -20.02
N ILE A 199 1.69 10.89 -18.75
CA ILE A 199 1.83 11.94 -17.75
C ILE A 199 2.78 13.04 -18.25
N LYS A 200 3.94 12.66 -18.81
CA LYS A 200 4.91 13.62 -19.37
C LYS A 200 4.28 14.46 -20.49
N LYS A 201 3.58 13.83 -21.43
CA LYS A 201 2.88 14.54 -22.52
C LYS A 201 1.81 15.50 -21.97
N LEU A 202 1.00 15.07 -21.02
CA LEU A 202 -0.08 15.90 -20.44
C LEU A 202 0.42 17.08 -19.60
N LYS A 203 1.68 17.04 -19.14
CA LYS A 203 2.34 18.18 -18.47
C LYS A 203 2.84 19.24 -19.46
N GLU A 204 3.16 18.85 -20.69
CA GLU A 204 3.68 19.76 -21.73
C GLU A 204 2.58 20.43 -22.55
N VAL A 205 1.38 19.84 -22.59
CA VAL A 205 0.22 20.38 -23.33
C VAL A 205 -0.42 21.54 -22.56
N THR A 206 -0.48 22.72 -23.20
CA THR A 206 -1.10 23.93 -22.63
C THR A 206 -2.33 24.41 -23.39
N ASP A 207 -2.49 24.03 -24.66
CA ASP A 207 -3.56 24.50 -25.55
C ASP A 207 -4.34 23.31 -26.14
N ASP A 208 -5.14 22.66 -25.30
CA ASP A 208 -6.02 21.55 -25.68
C ASP A 208 -7.34 21.63 -24.92
N ASN A 209 -8.44 21.88 -25.65
CA ASN A 209 -9.79 21.97 -25.09
C ASN A 209 -10.25 20.69 -24.38
N LEU A 210 -9.60 19.55 -24.63
CA LEU A 210 -9.91 18.26 -24.01
C LEU A 210 -8.93 17.87 -22.89
N LEU A 211 -8.01 18.77 -22.50
CA LEU A 211 -6.95 18.47 -21.53
C LEU A 211 -7.50 17.93 -20.20
N GLU A 212 -8.54 18.57 -19.66
CA GLU A 212 -9.14 18.15 -18.38
C GLU A 212 -9.84 16.79 -18.47
N LEU A 213 -10.47 16.47 -19.61
CA LEU A 213 -11.05 15.14 -19.84
C LEU A 213 -9.97 14.06 -19.95
N LYS A 214 -8.84 14.37 -20.58
CA LYS A 214 -7.69 13.46 -20.67
C LYS A 214 -7.07 13.21 -19.29
N ARG A 215 -6.85 14.27 -18.50
CA ARG A 215 -6.38 14.17 -17.11
C ARG A 215 -7.34 13.34 -16.25
N ARG A 216 -8.65 13.59 -16.39
CA ARG A 216 -9.66 12.82 -15.67
C ARG A 216 -9.63 11.34 -16.02
N SER A 217 -9.60 11.00 -17.31
CA SER A 217 -9.50 9.62 -17.79
C SER A 217 -8.23 8.91 -17.27
N LEU A 218 -7.10 9.62 -17.23
CA LEU A 218 -5.87 9.10 -16.64
C LEU A 218 -6.00 8.89 -15.11
N ASN A 219 -6.56 9.86 -14.38
CA ASN A 219 -6.76 9.77 -12.94
C ASN A 219 -7.70 8.63 -12.56
N ASP A 220 -8.76 8.40 -13.33
CA ASP A 220 -9.67 7.26 -13.10
C ASP A 220 -8.91 5.93 -13.23
N ARG A 221 -8.01 5.78 -14.23
CA ARG A 221 -7.16 4.58 -14.37
C ARG A 221 -6.18 4.42 -13.21
N LEU A 222 -5.52 5.50 -12.79
CA LEU A 222 -4.60 5.49 -11.64
C LEU A 222 -5.32 5.11 -10.34
N MET A 223 -6.50 5.69 -10.09
CA MET A 223 -7.31 5.42 -8.91
C MET A 223 -7.84 3.98 -8.86
N LEU A 224 -8.32 3.47 -10.00
CA LEU A 224 -9.00 2.17 -10.07
C LEU A 224 -8.03 0.99 -10.18
N ALA A 225 -6.77 1.20 -10.56
CA ALA A 225 -5.81 0.11 -10.74
C ALA A 225 -5.61 -0.73 -9.46
N GLU A 226 -5.61 -0.12 -8.28
CA GLU A 226 -5.55 -0.84 -6.99
C GLU A 226 -6.73 -1.79 -6.79
N ARG A 227 -7.93 -1.40 -7.25
CA ARG A 227 -9.13 -2.24 -7.18
C ARG A 227 -8.97 -3.51 -8.02
N GLY A 228 -8.13 -3.49 -9.05
CA GLY A 228 -7.80 -4.66 -9.87
C GLY A 228 -7.19 -5.82 -9.09
N PHE A 229 -6.53 -5.53 -7.95
CA PHE A 229 -5.94 -6.52 -7.05
C PHE A 229 -6.95 -7.20 -6.13
N THR A 230 -8.20 -6.75 -6.11
CA THR A 230 -9.27 -7.40 -5.34
C THR A 230 -9.93 -8.55 -6.11
N ASP A 231 -10.48 -9.51 -5.38
CA ASP A 231 -11.24 -10.64 -5.89
C ASP A 231 -12.56 -10.73 -5.15
N ALA A 232 -13.68 -10.78 -5.87
CA ALA A 232 -15.03 -10.81 -5.30
C ALA A 232 -15.26 -12.04 -4.40
N ASP A 233 -14.62 -13.18 -4.71
CA ASP A 233 -14.71 -14.39 -3.88
C ASP A 233 -13.91 -14.26 -2.58
N GLY A 234 -12.93 -13.34 -2.56
CA GLY A 234 -12.00 -13.13 -1.45
C GLY A 234 -11.05 -14.30 -1.23
N LEU A 235 -10.40 -14.32 -0.07
CA LEU A 235 -9.47 -15.40 0.29
C LEU A 235 -10.22 -16.67 0.72
N GLN A 236 -9.65 -17.84 0.42
CA GLN A 236 -10.26 -19.12 0.76
C GLN A 236 -10.41 -19.26 2.29
N GLY A 237 -11.64 -19.43 2.77
CA GLY A 237 -11.96 -19.50 4.20
C GLY A 237 -12.07 -18.14 4.89
N ARG A 238 -11.64 -17.06 4.23
CA ARG A 238 -11.64 -15.69 4.78
C ARG A 238 -12.16 -14.69 3.75
N LYS A 239 -13.39 -14.95 3.27
CA LYS A 239 -14.02 -14.25 2.14
C LYS A 239 -14.13 -12.73 2.32
N TRP A 240 -14.07 -12.23 3.56
CA TRP A 240 -14.09 -10.79 3.82
C TRP A 240 -12.83 -10.09 3.30
N PHE A 241 -11.66 -10.74 3.34
CA PHE A 241 -10.45 -10.18 2.73
C PHE A 241 -10.51 -10.40 1.22
N LYS A 242 -10.53 -9.30 0.48
CA LYS A 242 -10.67 -9.29 -0.99
C LYS A 242 -9.34 -9.09 -1.70
N HIS A 243 -8.40 -8.42 -1.05
CA HIS A 243 -7.15 -8.00 -1.66
C HIS A 243 -6.15 -9.17 -1.77
N LEU A 244 -5.67 -9.44 -2.99
CA LEU A 244 -4.82 -10.62 -3.25
C LEU A 244 -3.31 -10.38 -3.05
N ILE A 245 -2.87 -9.13 -2.95
CA ILE A 245 -1.45 -8.78 -2.70
C ILE A 245 -1.18 -8.57 -1.21
N TYR A 246 -1.95 -7.71 -0.56
CA TYR A 246 -1.82 -7.37 0.85
C TYR A 246 -3.00 -7.87 1.68
N GLY A 247 -2.67 -8.41 2.85
CA GLY A 247 -3.62 -8.90 3.82
C GLY A 247 -2.91 -9.87 4.77
N PRO A 248 -3.50 -10.15 5.94
CA PRO A 248 -2.90 -11.05 6.91
C PRO A 248 -2.88 -12.48 6.36
N PRO A 249 -1.80 -13.25 6.60
CA PRO A 249 -1.84 -14.69 6.43
C PRO A 249 -2.76 -15.32 7.50
N GLU A 250 -3.32 -16.48 7.21
CA GLU A 250 -4.05 -17.30 8.19
C GLU A 250 -3.11 -17.82 9.28
N ASP A 251 -1.90 -18.26 8.88
CA ASP A 251 -0.86 -18.70 9.81
C ASP A 251 -0.04 -17.49 10.30
N PRO A 252 -0.11 -17.15 11.61
CA PRO A 252 0.67 -16.04 12.17
C PRO A 252 2.19 -16.26 12.09
N LYS A 253 2.65 -17.50 11.88
CA LYS A 253 4.06 -17.84 11.71
C LYS A 253 4.52 -17.78 10.25
N SER A 254 3.63 -17.45 9.32
CA SER A 254 3.97 -17.25 7.93
C SER A 254 5.10 -16.23 7.81
N LYS A 255 6.12 -16.56 7.00
CA LYS A 255 7.20 -15.64 6.65
C LYS A 255 6.82 -14.70 5.50
N LEU A 256 5.64 -14.89 4.92
CA LEU A 256 5.11 -14.07 3.84
C LEU A 256 4.10 -13.09 4.42
N SER A 257 4.44 -11.80 4.37
CA SER A 257 3.56 -10.67 4.69
C SER A 257 2.78 -10.14 3.48
N PHE A 258 2.79 -10.90 2.39
CA PHE A 258 2.21 -10.57 1.09
C PHE A 258 1.71 -11.86 0.41
N PHE A 259 0.89 -11.72 -0.61
CA PHE A 259 0.17 -12.81 -1.29
C PHE A 259 -0.53 -13.76 -0.29
N PRO A 260 -1.45 -13.25 0.56
CA PRO A 260 -2.00 -14.02 1.68
C PRO A 260 -2.65 -15.34 1.23
N GLY A 261 -3.31 -15.39 0.08
CA GLY A 261 -3.85 -16.64 -0.47
C GLY A 261 -2.77 -17.69 -0.77
N ILE A 262 -1.63 -17.26 -1.33
CA ILE A 262 -0.49 -18.15 -1.60
C ILE A 262 0.14 -18.61 -0.28
N ALA A 263 0.31 -17.69 0.68
CA ALA A 263 0.85 -18.02 2.00
C ALA A 263 -0.01 -19.07 2.73
N ASP A 264 -1.34 -18.90 2.72
CA ASP A 264 -2.29 -19.84 3.30
C ASP A 264 -2.22 -21.19 2.60
N ALA A 265 -2.17 -21.21 1.26
CA ALA A 265 -2.07 -22.44 0.49
C ALA A 265 -0.77 -23.20 0.80
N ILE A 266 0.36 -22.50 0.97
CA ILE A 266 1.64 -23.12 1.38
C ILE A 266 1.51 -23.74 2.76
N SER A 267 0.93 -23.02 3.73
CA SER A 267 0.74 -23.54 5.08
C SER A 267 -0.13 -24.81 5.07
N ARG A 268 -1.28 -24.76 4.41
CA ARG A 268 -2.23 -25.89 4.30
C ARG A 268 -1.65 -27.08 3.52
N ALA A 269 -0.82 -26.84 2.51
CA ALA A 269 -0.18 -27.89 1.72
C ALA A 269 0.67 -28.86 2.55
N SER A 270 1.16 -28.44 3.73
CA SER A 270 1.91 -29.28 4.66
C SER A 270 1.11 -30.50 5.17
N GLY A 271 -0.22 -30.41 5.17
CA GLY A 271 -1.12 -31.50 5.57
C GLY A 271 -1.68 -32.33 4.41
N MET A 272 -1.29 -32.04 3.16
CA MET A 272 -1.87 -32.63 1.95
C MET A 272 -0.91 -33.61 1.27
N ALA A 273 -1.44 -34.42 0.34
CA ALA A 273 -0.59 -35.13 -0.60
C ALA A 273 0.21 -34.11 -1.44
N LYS A 274 1.48 -34.40 -1.73
CA LYS A 274 2.40 -33.45 -2.38
C LYS A 274 1.83 -32.83 -3.67
N THR A 275 1.21 -33.64 -4.54
CA THR A 275 0.62 -33.19 -5.80
C THR A 275 -0.59 -32.28 -5.59
N GLU A 276 -1.42 -32.58 -4.58
CA GLU A 276 -2.59 -31.79 -4.22
C GLU A 276 -2.16 -30.44 -3.61
N GLY A 277 -1.20 -30.45 -2.69
CA GLY A 277 -0.64 -29.23 -2.11
C GLY A 277 -0.01 -28.33 -3.18
N GLN A 278 0.77 -28.90 -4.11
CA GLN A 278 1.33 -28.15 -5.24
C GLN A 278 0.24 -27.54 -6.14
N ALA A 279 -0.83 -28.29 -6.44
CA ALA A 279 -1.94 -27.78 -7.23
C ALA A 279 -2.69 -26.63 -6.52
N ALA A 280 -2.89 -26.73 -5.20
CA ALA A 280 -3.53 -25.68 -4.40
C ALA A 280 -2.69 -24.38 -4.39
N VAL A 281 -1.38 -24.48 -4.17
CA VAL A 281 -0.49 -23.31 -4.24
C VAL A 281 -0.46 -22.73 -5.65
N GLN A 282 -0.36 -23.57 -6.68
CA GLN A 282 -0.36 -23.13 -8.07
C GLN A 282 -1.66 -22.40 -8.44
N HIS A 283 -2.81 -22.85 -7.92
CA HIS A 283 -4.09 -22.18 -8.11
C HIS A 283 -4.06 -20.73 -7.60
N GLU A 284 -3.56 -20.52 -6.38
CA GLU A 284 -3.45 -19.17 -5.80
C GLU A 284 -2.43 -18.29 -6.55
N VAL A 285 -1.31 -18.86 -7.02
CA VAL A 285 -0.38 -18.17 -7.93
C VAL A 285 -1.10 -17.64 -9.18
N TRP A 286 -1.96 -18.45 -9.79
CA TRP A 286 -2.75 -18.02 -10.94
C TRP A 286 -3.79 -16.95 -10.61
N ARG A 287 -4.40 -17.01 -9.42
CA ARG A 287 -5.35 -15.98 -8.97
C ARG A 287 -4.66 -14.62 -8.82
N VAL A 288 -3.51 -14.58 -8.15
CA VAL A 288 -2.70 -13.36 -8.00
C VAL A 288 -2.23 -12.85 -9.36
N ALA A 289 -1.73 -13.73 -10.23
CA ALA A 289 -1.31 -13.34 -11.59
C ALA A 289 -2.45 -12.66 -12.37
N ARG A 290 -3.68 -13.22 -12.34
CA ARG A 290 -4.85 -12.61 -12.96
C ARG A 290 -5.20 -11.25 -12.34
N ALA A 291 -5.07 -11.08 -11.04
CA ALA A 291 -5.24 -9.78 -10.37
C ALA A 291 -4.24 -8.73 -10.87
N ILE A 292 -2.97 -9.10 -11.00
CA ILE A 292 -1.93 -8.21 -11.53
C ILE A 292 -2.22 -7.83 -12.98
N GLN A 293 -2.65 -8.80 -13.80
CA GLN A 293 -3.05 -8.53 -15.19
C GLN A 293 -4.25 -7.58 -15.26
N ARG A 294 -5.26 -7.74 -14.39
CA ARG A 294 -6.41 -6.82 -14.31
C ARG A 294 -5.94 -5.39 -14.02
N ALA A 295 -5.08 -5.20 -13.02
CA ALA A 295 -4.52 -3.88 -12.72
C ALA A 295 -3.75 -3.29 -13.91
N ALA A 296 -2.97 -4.11 -14.63
CA ALA A 296 -2.27 -3.70 -15.85
C ALA A 296 -3.23 -3.25 -16.96
N ASN A 297 -4.33 -3.97 -17.17
CA ASN A 297 -5.35 -3.63 -18.17
C ASN A 297 -6.07 -2.31 -17.81
N VAL A 298 -6.41 -2.11 -16.54
CA VAL A 298 -6.97 -0.84 -16.05
C VAL A 298 -6.03 0.33 -16.36
N LEU A 299 -4.73 0.19 -16.09
CA LEU A 299 -3.75 1.24 -16.42
C LEU A 299 -3.66 1.54 -17.92
N ARG A 300 -3.87 0.54 -18.80
CA ARG A 300 -3.93 0.75 -20.25
C ARG A 300 -5.24 1.39 -20.73
N GLY A 301 -6.27 1.43 -19.88
CA GLY A 301 -7.63 1.83 -20.28
C GLY A 301 -8.36 0.73 -21.06
N GLU A 302 -7.93 -0.51 -20.94
CA GLU A 302 -8.61 -1.67 -21.50
C GLU A 302 -9.73 -2.08 -20.55
N LEU A 303 -10.96 -2.22 -21.07
CA LEU A 303 -12.10 -2.71 -20.28
C LEU A 303 -11.90 -4.18 -19.89
N PHE A 304 -12.44 -4.53 -18.71
CA PHE A 304 -12.44 -5.88 -18.13
C PHE A 304 -13.10 -6.93 -19.03
#